data_AF-A0A959BY79-F1
#
_entry.id   AF-A0A959BY79-F1
#
_cell.length_a   1.000
_cell.length_b   1.000
_cell.length_c   1.000
_cell.angle_alpha   90.00
_cell.angle_beta   90.00
_cell.angle_gamma   90.00
#
_symmetry.space_group_name_H-M   'P 1'
#
loop_
_entity.id
_entity.type
_entity.pdbx_description
1 polymer ?
#
loop_
_entity_poly.entity_id
_entity_poly.type
_entity_poly.pdbx_seq_one_letter_code
_entity_poly.pdbx_strand_id
1 'polypeptide(L)'
;VTGTFNGELQNQFGLGERIYAEFEQLRPQTQQLELQFNYPYVLGLPFGAGMSFALYKRDTTYLDLESDIGIQYLFEGGNYLKAFWNNRSSTLLTVNEKLLLQQGQLPPNLDVSNAYFGLEYARQRLDYRYNPRKGWAAFLRSAAGLKRIGRNNRIVELGYGELYDSLALRSFQYKLSARLDGYLPAFSRSTVKGSIQGAAIIAQEPVYFNEQFRLGGNHLLRGFDEESVFATTYALATFEYRLLIGQNSYLYTFLDYAYLEDKTNVKDITDRPYGFGAGIIFETGVGLFGLSLAYGKRLDNPIDFSAPKVHFGYVSLFN
;
A
#
# COMPACT_ATOMS: atom_id res chain seq x y z
N VAL A 1 -4.71 -22.16 11.85
CA VAL A 1 -5.62 -21.22 12.55
C VAL A 1 -5.56 -19.91 11.78
N THR A 2 -6.69 -19.47 11.23
CA THR A 2 -6.87 -18.12 10.69
C THR A 2 -7.37 -17.23 11.82
N GLY A 3 -7.02 -15.95 11.82
CA GLY A 3 -7.38 -15.03 12.89
C GLY A 3 -7.21 -13.59 12.45
N THR A 4 -8.13 -12.75 12.91
CA THR A 4 -8.08 -11.30 12.72
C THR A 4 -8.28 -10.63 14.07
N PHE A 5 -7.55 -9.55 14.30
CA PHE A 5 -7.70 -8.66 15.45
C PHE A 5 -7.54 -7.24 14.94
N ASN A 6 -8.46 -6.35 15.31
CA ASN A 6 -8.36 -4.94 15.01
C ASN A 6 -8.80 -4.17 16.26
N GLY A 7 -7.96 -3.24 16.71
CA GLY A 7 -8.24 -2.36 17.83
C GLY A 7 -7.71 -0.97 17.55
N GLU A 8 -8.54 0.04 17.80
CA GLU A 8 -8.15 1.43 17.78
C GLU A 8 -8.57 2.10 19.07
N LEU A 9 -7.68 2.89 19.65
CA LEU A 9 -7.94 3.73 20.79
C LEU A 9 -7.66 5.18 20.37
N GLN A 10 -8.63 6.05 20.59
CA GLN A 10 -8.47 7.48 20.41
C GLN A 10 -8.59 8.19 21.76
N ASN A 11 -7.77 9.21 21.97
CA ASN A 11 -7.89 10.20 23.04
C ASN A 11 -7.96 9.64 24.49
N GLN A 12 -7.25 8.55 24.77
CA GLN A 12 -7.04 7.99 26.11
C GLN A 12 -6.32 8.94 27.12
N PHE A 13 -5.48 9.86 26.65
CA PHE A 13 -4.73 10.84 27.44
C PHE A 13 -5.30 12.26 27.30
N GLY A 14 -6.39 12.45 26.55
CA GLY A 14 -7.08 13.74 26.41
C GLY A 14 -6.43 14.72 25.42
N LEU A 15 -5.45 14.28 24.62
CA LEU A 15 -4.70 15.14 23.69
C LEU A 15 -4.98 14.86 22.21
N GLY A 16 -5.90 13.95 21.91
CA GLY A 16 -6.26 13.55 20.54
C GLY A 16 -5.36 12.49 19.93
N GLU A 17 -4.58 11.78 20.77
CA GLU A 17 -3.71 10.70 20.30
C GLU A 17 -4.49 9.49 19.76
N ARG A 18 -3.84 8.73 18.89
CA ARG A 18 -4.39 7.53 18.27
C ARG A 18 -3.41 6.39 18.43
N ILE A 19 -3.89 5.26 18.96
CA ILE A 19 -3.19 3.98 19.02
C ILE A 19 -3.99 3.01 18.16
N TYR A 20 -3.36 2.42 17.17
CA TYR A 20 -3.99 1.46 16.25
C TYR A 20 -3.16 0.19 16.21
N ALA A 21 -3.85 -0.95 16.26
CA ALA A 21 -3.24 -2.25 16.10
C ALA A 21 -4.18 -3.15 15.28
N GLU A 22 -3.64 -3.72 14.21
CA GLU A 22 -4.35 -4.66 13.36
C GLU A 22 -3.45 -5.86 13.09
N PHE A 23 -4.01 -7.06 13.26
CA PHE A 23 -3.38 -8.31 12.90
C PHE A 23 -4.33 -9.09 12.01
N GLU A 24 -3.82 -9.57 10.89
CA GLU A 24 -4.59 -10.33 9.93
C GLU A 24 -3.82 -11.58 9.46
N GLN A 25 -4.51 -12.71 9.49
CA GLN A 25 -4.05 -13.98 8.92
C GLN A 25 -5.21 -14.63 8.16
N LEU A 26 -5.46 -14.18 6.92
CA LEU A 26 -6.52 -14.72 6.05
C LEU A 26 -6.18 -16.10 5.45
N ARG A 27 -4.90 -16.40 5.23
CA ARG A 27 -4.44 -17.67 4.67
C ARG A 27 -3.40 -18.30 5.61
N PRO A 28 -3.27 -19.64 5.63
CA PRO A 28 -2.13 -20.27 6.28
C PRO A 28 -0.82 -19.67 5.73
N GLN A 29 0.12 -19.36 6.62
CA GLN A 29 1.47 -18.84 6.31
C GLN A 29 1.58 -17.37 5.86
N THR A 30 0.50 -16.71 5.45
CA THR A 30 0.48 -15.25 5.26
C THR A 30 0.05 -14.54 6.54
N GLN A 31 0.83 -13.57 7.00
CA GLN A 31 0.56 -12.81 8.22
C GLN A 31 0.81 -11.34 8.01
N GLN A 32 -0.07 -10.51 8.53
CA GLN A 32 0.04 -9.06 8.52
C GLN A 32 -0.13 -8.54 9.94
N LEU A 33 0.72 -7.61 10.33
CA LEU A 33 0.61 -6.87 11.59
C LEU A 33 0.89 -5.41 11.28
N GLU A 34 -0.02 -4.53 11.68
CA GLU A 34 0.13 -3.10 11.58
C GLU A 34 -0.07 -2.48 12.97
N LEU A 35 0.87 -1.64 13.37
CA LEU A 35 0.82 -0.86 14.60
C LEU A 35 1.03 0.61 14.22
N GLN A 36 0.20 1.49 14.74
CA GLN A 36 0.38 2.93 14.57
C GLN A 36 0.17 3.66 15.90
N PHE A 37 0.99 4.66 16.14
CA PHE A 37 0.90 5.55 17.28
C PHE A 37 1.07 6.99 16.80
N ASN A 38 0.06 7.82 17.03
CA ASN A 38 0.07 9.23 16.67
C ASN A 38 -0.19 10.05 17.91
N TYR A 39 0.73 10.96 18.23
CA TYR A 39 0.62 11.88 19.35
C TYR A 39 0.64 13.32 18.82
N PRO A 40 -0.53 13.95 18.64
CA PRO A 40 -0.62 15.32 18.17
C PRO A 40 -0.33 16.31 19.31
N TYR A 41 -0.11 17.56 18.91
CA TYR A 41 0.10 18.70 19.82
C TYR A 41 1.18 18.50 20.89
N VAL A 42 2.35 17.98 20.48
CA VAL A 42 3.53 17.82 21.33
C VAL A 42 3.85 19.15 22.02
N LEU A 43 3.87 19.15 23.36
CA LEU A 43 4.08 20.35 24.20
C LEU A 43 3.05 21.47 23.98
N GLY A 44 1.84 21.15 23.49
CA GLY A 44 0.79 22.13 23.19
C GLY A 44 1.03 22.97 21.93
N LEU A 45 2.06 22.65 21.15
CA LEU A 45 2.41 23.33 19.90
C LEU A 45 1.72 22.65 18.70
N PRO A 46 1.63 23.26 17.51
CA PRO A 46 1.06 22.64 16.31
C PRO A 46 1.97 21.55 15.69
N PHE A 47 2.64 20.76 16.52
CA PHE A 47 3.48 19.64 16.10
C PHE A 47 2.91 18.31 16.59
N GLY A 48 3.05 17.26 15.78
CA GLY A 48 2.72 15.90 16.17
C GLY A 48 3.91 14.96 15.98
N ALA A 49 3.95 13.86 16.71
CA ALA A 49 4.86 12.75 16.49
C ALA A 49 4.05 11.53 16.03
N GLY A 50 4.56 10.80 15.05
CA GLY A 50 3.94 9.58 14.55
C GLY A 50 4.97 8.46 14.46
N MET A 51 4.54 7.26 14.82
CA MET A 51 5.26 6.02 14.63
C MET A 51 4.32 5.01 13.98
N SER A 52 4.77 4.33 12.92
CA SER A 52 4.11 3.13 12.42
C SER A 52 5.10 1.99 12.28
N PHE A 53 4.58 0.79 12.41
CA PHE A 53 5.28 -0.46 12.19
C PHE A 53 4.37 -1.40 11.43
N ALA A 54 4.88 -1.99 10.35
CA ALA A 54 4.19 -3.00 9.57
C ALA A 54 5.08 -4.23 9.44
N LEU A 55 4.50 -5.41 9.62
CA LEU A 55 5.09 -6.70 9.33
C LEU A 55 4.20 -7.39 8.30
N TYR A 56 4.80 -7.83 7.21
CA TYR A 56 4.13 -8.65 6.20
C TYR A 56 4.95 -9.91 5.95
N LYS A 57 4.35 -11.06 6.20
CA LYS A 57 4.93 -12.36 5.89
C LYS A 57 4.22 -12.94 4.69
N ARG A 58 4.97 -13.22 3.63
CA ARG A 58 4.47 -13.92 2.43
C ARG A 58 4.77 -15.40 2.51
N ASP A 59 3.77 -16.18 2.87
CA ASP A 59 3.85 -17.64 2.91
C ASP A 59 5.17 -18.13 3.56
N THR A 60 6.01 -18.79 2.76
CA THR A 60 7.36 -19.23 3.12
C THR A 60 8.46 -18.51 2.32
N THR A 61 8.11 -17.48 1.54
CA THR A 61 9.07 -16.83 0.62
C THR A 61 9.90 -15.77 1.32
N TYR A 62 9.27 -14.75 1.91
CA TYR A 62 9.97 -13.63 2.55
C TYR A 62 9.14 -12.99 3.67
N LEU A 63 9.83 -12.25 4.53
CA LEU A 63 9.31 -11.41 5.59
C LEU A 63 9.71 -9.97 5.35
N ASP A 64 8.73 -9.09 5.24
CA ASP A 64 8.92 -7.64 5.21
C ASP A 64 8.64 -7.04 6.58
N LEU A 65 9.50 -6.12 6.98
CA LEU A 65 9.33 -5.26 8.14
C LEU A 65 9.49 -3.81 7.67
N GLU A 66 8.57 -2.94 8.03
CA GLU A 66 8.63 -1.52 7.74
C GLU A 66 8.36 -0.73 9.02
N SER A 67 9.20 0.27 9.30
CA SER A 67 9.02 1.20 10.41
C SER A 67 9.10 2.61 9.87
N ASP A 68 8.17 3.46 10.30
CA ASP A 68 8.09 4.86 9.93
C ASP A 68 8.02 5.70 11.19
N ILE A 69 8.94 6.63 11.35
CA ILE A 69 8.92 7.58 12.46
C ILE A 69 8.95 8.97 11.86
N GLY A 70 8.05 9.85 12.28
CA GLY A 70 8.01 11.18 11.73
C GLY A 70 7.46 12.25 12.67
N ILE A 71 7.88 13.48 12.39
CA ILE A 71 7.41 14.68 13.05
C ILE A 71 6.54 15.45 12.04
N GLN A 72 5.38 15.88 12.50
CA GLN A 72 4.35 16.51 11.70
C GLN A 72 4.17 17.94 12.17
N TYR A 73 4.08 18.89 11.25
CA TYR A 73 3.47 20.19 11.50
C TYR A 73 2.00 20.11 11.09
N LEU A 74 1.10 20.35 12.04
CA LEU A 74 -0.34 20.22 11.90
C LEU A 74 -0.92 21.56 11.47
N PHE A 75 -1.67 21.57 10.37
CA PHE A 75 -2.50 22.69 9.97
C PHE A 75 -3.98 22.42 10.34
N GLU A 76 -4.83 23.44 10.19
CA GLU A 76 -6.27 23.28 10.36
C GLU A 76 -6.87 22.19 9.47
N GLY A 77 -7.91 21.51 9.96
CA GLY A 77 -8.67 20.52 9.18
C GLY A 77 -8.00 19.14 9.04
N GLY A 78 -6.99 18.84 9.86
CA GLY A 78 -6.25 17.57 9.82
C GLY A 78 -5.27 17.47 8.64
N ASN A 79 -4.89 18.62 8.07
CA ASN A 79 -3.84 18.71 7.07
C ASN A 79 -2.48 18.72 7.77
N TYR A 80 -1.43 18.21 7.14
CA TYR A 80 -0.11 18.22 7.75
C TYR A 80 1.03 18.21 6.73
N LEU A 81 2.20 18.65 7.20
CA LEU A 81 3.48 18.40 6.57
C LEU A 81 4.31 17.56 7.54
N LYS A 82 4.84 16.43 7.09
CA LYS A 82 5.60 15.47 7.89
C LYS A 82 6.99 15.29 7.33
N ALA A 83 8.00 15.38 8.18
CA ALA A 83 9.32 14.84 7.91
C ALA A 83 9.43 13.47 8.57
N PHE A 84 9.95 12.47 7.84
CA PHE A 84 10.00 11.10 8.32
C PHE A 84 11.32 10.39 8.03
N TRP A 85 11.62 9.42 8.88
CA TRP A 85 12.58 8.35 8.67
C TRP A 85 11.80 7.05 8.47
N ASN A 86 11.98 6.40 7.32
CA ASN A 86 11.39 5.10 7.01
C ASN A 86 12.48 4.04 6.85
N ASN A 87 12.43 2.97 7.65
CA ASN A 87 13.28 1.79 7.47
C ASN A 87 12.43 0.62 7.00
N ARG A 88 12.80 0.03 5.87
CA ARG A 88 12.17 -1.17 5.32
C ARG A 88 13.20 -2.27 5.19
N SER A 89 12.87 -3.49 5.57
CA SER A 89 13.72 -4.67 5.33
C SER A 89 12.87 -5.81 4.83
N SER A 90 13.38 -6.54 3.85
CA SER A 90 12.81 -7.77 3.33
C SER A 90 13.84 -8.88 3.46
N THR A 91 13.49 -9.96 4.13
CA THR A 91 14.39 -11.11 4.38
C THR A 91 13.78 -12.38 3.82
N LEU A 92 14.57 -13.16 3.08
CA LEU A 92 14.19 -14.47 2.57
C LEU A 92 13.97 -15.45 3.72
N LEU A 93 12.84 -16.15 3.69
CA LEU A 93 12.54 -17.22 4.64
C LEU A 93 12.99 -18.59 4.13
N THR A 94 13.02 -18.77 2.81
CA THR A 94 13.49 -19.99 2.15
C THR A 94 14.30 -19.64 0.91
N VAL A 95 15.24 -20.52 0.56
CA VAL A 95 16.04 -20.44 -0.66
C VAL A 95 15.77 -21.70 -1.49
N ASN A 96 15.45 -21.53 -2.77
CA ASN A 96 15.31 -22.67 -3.67
C ASN A 96 16.69 -23.20 -4.07
N GLU A 97 17.20 -24.14 -3.29
CA GLU A 97 18.54 -24.71 -3.45
C GLU A 97 18.70 -25.39 -4.82
N LYS A 98 17.68 -26.11 -5.29
CA LYS A 98 17.73 -26.79 -6.59
C LYS A 98 17.93 -25.80 -7.74
N LEU A 99 17.20 -24.68 -7.72
CA LEU A 99 17.31 -23.65 -8.73
C LEU A 99 18.70 -22.98 -8.68
N LEU A 100 19.19 -22.67 -7.48
CA LEU A 100 20.52 -22.10 -7.25
C LEU A 100 21.63 -23.01 -7.80
N LEU A 101 21.54 -24.32 -7.49
CA LEU A 101 22.50 -25.33 -7.96
C LEU A 101 22.48 -25.51 -9.48
N GLN A 102 21.29 -25.43 -10.11
CA GLN A 102 21.12 -25.65 -11.54
C GLN A 102 21.50 -24.43 -12.39
N GLN A 103 21.21 -23.22 -11.90
CA GLN A 103 21.37 -21.98 -12.68
C GLN A 103 22.63 -21.20 -12.33
N GLY A 104 23.22 -21.42 -11.15
CA GLY A 104 24.39 -20.67 -10.69
C GLY A 104 24.13 -19.17 -10.57
N GLN A 105 22.88 -18.78 -10.34
CA GLN A 105 22.43 -17.39 -10.28
C GLN A 105 21.65 -17.13 -9.00
N LEU A 106 21.75 -15.91 -8.50
CA LEU A 106 20.97 -15.48 -7.34
C LEU A 106 19.47 -15.49 -7.65
N PRO A 107 18.62 -15.80 -6.65
CA PRO A 107 17.17 -15.75 -6.82
C PRO A 107 16.68 -14.32 -7.14
N PRO A 108 15.49 -14.18 -7.75
CA PRO A 108 14.87 -12.87 -8.03
C PRO A 108 14.54 -12.03 -6.79
N ASN A 109 14.45 -12.68 -5.62
CA ASN A 109 14.26 -12.06 -4.31
C ASN A 109 15.58 -12.11 -3.56
N LEU A 110 15.98 -11.04 -2.87
CA LEU A 110 17.16 -11.01 -2.02
C LEU A 110 16.86 -10.41 -0.65
N ASP A 111 17.77 -10.61 0.29
CA ASP A 111 17.74 -9.89 1.56
C ASP A 111 18.08 -8.42 1.27
N VAL A 112 17.10 -7.53 1.40
CA VAL A 112 17.24 -6.11 1.08
C VAL A 112 16.79 -5.28 2.26
N SER A 113 17.54 -4.23 2.59
CA SER A 113 17.13 -3.21 3.54
C SER A 113 17.30 -1.81 2.96
N ASN A 114 16.39 -0.92 3.31
CA ASN A 114 16.37 0.45 2.85
C ASN A 114 16.17 1.37 4.06
N ALA A 115 16.92 2.45 4.11
CA ALA A 115 16.70 3.55 5.03
C ALA A 115 16.45 4.82 4.21
N TYR A 116 15.24 5.36 4.29
CA TYR A 116 14.85 6.58 3.59
C TYR A 116 14.57 7.71 4.57
N PHE A 117 14.94 8.91 4.14
CA PHE A 117 14.43 10.15 4.70
C PHE A 117 13.51 10.81 3.69
N GLY A 118 12.43 11.40 4.16
CA GLY A 118 11.45 11.97 3.25
C GLY A 118 10.54 13.02 3.86
N LEU A 119 9.75 13.59 2.97
CA LEU A 119 8.68 14.53 3.28
C LEU A 119 7.36 13.96 2.79
N GLU A 120 6.32 14.15 3.59
CA GLU A 120 4.94 13.77 3.31
C GLU A 120 4.03 14.97 3.53
N TYR A 121 3.16 15.25 2.58
CA TYR A 121 2.22 16.36 2.62
C TYR A 121 0.82 15.82 2.36
N ALA A 122 -0.10 16.10 3.27
CA ALA A 122 -1.50 15.74 3.15
C ALA A 122 -2.36 16.98 3.28
N ARG A 123 -3.24 17.20 2.31
CA ARG A 123 -4.20 18.29 2.33
C ARG A 123 -5.55 17.86 1.79
N GLN A 124 -6.61 18.24 2.48
CA GLN A 124 -7.99 18.00 2.10
C GLN A 124 -8.84 19.25 2.30
N ARG A 125 -9.83 19.40 1.42
CA ARG A 125 -10.93 20.36 1.52
C ARG A 125 -12.18 19.62 1.05
N LEU A 126 -12.70 18.78 1.93
CA LEU A 126 -13.86 17.95 1.69
C LEU A 126 -15.04 18.50 2.49
N ASP A 127 -16.24 18.39 1.94
CA ASP A 127 -17.47 18.71 2.67
C ASP A 127 -17.71 17.74 3.84
N TYR A 128 -17.36 16.46 3.66
CA TYR A 128 -17.39 15.44 4.68
C TYR A 128 -16.29 14.41 4.45
N ARG A 129 -15.54 14.02 5.48
CA ARG A 129 -14.32 13.20 5.34
C ARG A 129 -14.61 11.74 4.96
N TYR A 130 -15.60 11.11 5.58
CA TYR A 130 -15.85 9.67 5.45
C TYR A 130 -16.61 9.32 4.17
N ASN A 131 -17.54 10.19 3.74
CA ASN A 131 -18.28 10.03 2.50
C ASN A 131 -18.41 11.38 1.76
N PRO A 132 -17.32 11.85 1.12
CA PRO A 132 -17.30 13.18 0.52
C PRO A 132 -18.21 13.26 -0.70
N ARG A 133 -18.92 14.38 -0.82
CA ARG A 133 -19.68 14.71 -2.05
C ARG A 133 -19.05 15.83 -2.84
N LYS A 134 -18.27 16.67 -2.18
CA LYS A 134 -17.69 17.86 -2.81
C LYS A 134 -16.30 18.11 -2.26
N GLY A 135 -15.41 18.50 -3.16
CA GLY A 135 -14.10 19.00 -2.81
C GLY A 135 -12.99 18.09 -3.29
N TRP A 136 -11.85 18.14 -2.62
CA TRP A 136 -10.65 17.41 -3.05
C TRP A 136 -9.75 17.02 -1.88
N ALA A 137 -8.93 16.01 -2.12
CA ALA A 137 -7.84 15.60 -1.23
C ALA A 137 -6.58 15.34 -2.07
N ALA A 138 -5.43 15.75 -1.55
CA ALA A 138 -4.14 15.57 -2.16
C ALA A 138 -3.17 15.00 -1.12
N PHE A 139 -2.38 14.03 -1.56
CA PHE A 139 -1.33 13.41 -0.79
C PHE A 139 -0.08 13.31 -1.66
N LEU A 140 1.06 13.68 -1.09
CA LEU A 140 2.37 13.56 -1.73
C LEU A 140 3.35 13.03 -0.71
N ARG A 141 4.08 11.98 -1.04
CA ARG A 141 5.16 11.42 -0.24
C ARG A 141 6.38 11.22 -1.13
N SER A 142 7.48 11.84 -0.73
CA SER A 142 8.76 11.75 -1.43
C SER A 142 9.85 11.35 -0.45
N ALA A 143 10.68 10.39 -0.82
CA ALA A 143 11.73 9.87 0.03
C ALA A 143 12.97 9.54 -0.78
N ALA A 144 14.14 9.68 -0.15
CA ALA A 144 15.42 9.37 -0.74
C ALA A 144 16.26 8.63 0.30
N GLY A 145 17.02 7.62 -0.12
CA GLY A 145 17.63 6.71 0.84
C GLY A 145 18.66 5.76 0.26
N LEU A 146 19.23 4.97 1.16
CA LEU A 146 20.24 3.96 0.83
C LEU A 146 19.62 2.58 0.90
N LYS A 147 19.71 1.85 -0.20
CA LYS A 147 19.47 0.42 -0.32
C LYS A 147 20.73 -0.34 0.09
N ARG A 148 20.56 -1.45 0.80
CA ARG A 148 21.60 -2.41 1.15
C ARG A 148 21.13 -3.82 0.84
N ILE A 149 21.96 -4.59 0.15
CA ILE A 149 21.73 -6.01 -0.12
C ILE A 149 22.53 -6.80 0.91
N GLY A 150 21.84 -7.63 1.69
CA GLY A 150 22.46 -8.58 2.61
C GLY A 150 22.87 -9.86 1.89
N ARG A 151 24.03 -10.42 2.28
CA ARG A 151 24.38 -11.78 1.87
C ARG A 151 23.55 -12.76 2.69
N ASN A 152 22.76 -13.60 2.03
CA ASN A 152 21.95 -14.58 2.71
C ASN A 152 22.82 -15.74 3.23
N ASN A 153 22.78 -16.03 4.52
CA ASN A 153 23.63 -17.05 5.15
C ASN A 153 23.47 -18.43 4.48
N ARG A 154 22.25 -18.82 4.09
CA ARG A 154 22.02 -20.12 3.45
C ARG A 154 22.69 -20.21 2.08
N ILE A 155 22.66 -19.13 1.29
CA ILE A 155 23.34 -19.07 -0.02
C ILE A 155 24.86 -19.13 0.16
N VAL A 156 25.39 -18.45 1.18
CA VAL A 156 26.83 -18.48 1.50
C VAL A 156 27.27 -19.89 1.95
N GLU A 157 26.51 -20.55 2.82
CA GLU A 157 26.76 -21.92 3.28
C GLU A 157 26.76 -22.95 2.15
N LEU A 158 25.92 -22.74 1.13
CA LEU A 158 25.87 -23.57 -0.07
C LEU A 158 27.06 -23.33 -1.04
N GLY A 159 27.99 -22.42 -0.69
CA GLY A 159 29.18 -22.12 -1.49
C GLY A 159 28.96 -21.07 -2.59
N TYR A 160 27.81 -20.39 -2.61
CA TYR A 160 27.45 -19.41 -3.65
C TYR A 160 27.60 -17.94 -3.19
N GLY A 161 28.40 -17.70 -2.14
CA GLY A 161 28.63 -16.37 -1.59
C GLY A 161 29.26 -15.38 -2.59
N GLU A 162 30.05 -15.88 -3.53
CA GLU A 162 30.74 -15.07 -4.56
C GLU A 162 29.78 -14.45 -5.57
N LEU A 163 28.56 -15.00 -5.74
CA LEU A 163 27.56 -14.42 -6.64
C LEU A 163 27.19 -12.97 -6.24
N TYR A 164 27.32 -12.64 -4.96
CA TYR A 164 27.10 -11.29 -4.43
C TYR A 164 28.21 -10.30 -4.78
N ASP A 165 29.42 -10.75 -5.14
CA ASP A 165 30.55 -9.87 -5.42
C ASP A 165 30.37 -9.09 -6.73
N SER A 166 29.49 -9.57 -7.60
CA SER A 166 29.07 -8.88 -8.83
C SER A 166 28.06 -7.74 -8.59
N LEU A 167 27.47 -7.67 -7.39
CA LEU A 167 26.40 -6.72 -7.07
C LEU A 167 26.93 -5.49 -6.35
N ALA A 168 26.39 -4.32 -6.68
CA ALA A 168 26.52 -3.15 -5.82
C ALA A 168 25.66 -3.34 -4.56
N LEU A 169 26.27 -3.86 -3.49
CA LEU A 169 25.58 -4.17 -2.23
C LEU A 169 25.05 -2.93 -1.50
N ARG A 170 25.46 -1.72 -1.91
CA ARG A 170 24.93 -0.45 -1.40
C ARG A 170 24.67 0.47 -2.57
N SER A 171 23.46 1.01 -2.65
CA SER A 171 23.07 1.91 -3.73
C SER A 171 22.04 2.92 -3.27
N PHE A 172 21.89 4.00 -4.03
CA PHE A 172 20.93 5.04 -3.75
C PHE A 172 19.58 4.75 -4.42
N GLN A 173 18.48 5.07 -3.75
CA GLN A 173 17.13 4.91 -4.27
C GLN A 173 16.21 6.04 -3.81
N TYR A 174 15.30 6.44 -4.70
CA TYR A 174 14.23 7.39 -4.43
C TYR A 174 12.88 6.67 -4.50
N LYS A 175 11.95 7.04 -3.62
CA LYS A 175 10.55 6.63 -3.66
C LYS A 175 9.66 7.87 -3.77
N LEU A 176 8.75 7.85 -4.72
CA LEU A 176 7.71 8.85 -4.89
C LEU A 176 6.35 8.17 -4.82
N SER A 177 5.39 8.79 -4.12
CA SER A 177 4.00 8.37 -4.12
C SER A 177 3.10 9.61 -4.08
N ALA A 178 2.08 9.65 -4.91
CA ALA A 178 1.15 10.77 -4.98
C ALA A 178 -0.27 10.28 -5.18
N ARG A 179 -1.23 11.03 -4.64
CA ARG A 179 -2.66 10.79 -4.83
C ARG A 179 -3.40 12.11 -4.87
N LEU A 180 -4.34 12.23 -5.80
CA LEU A 180 -5.27 13.34 -5.91
C LEU A 180 -6.67 12.79 -6.12
N ASP A 181 -7.57 13.06 -5.18
CA ASP A 181 -9.00 12.74 -5.25
C ASP A 181 -9.79 14.04 -5.48
N GLY A 182 -10.79 13.99 -6.35
CA GLY A 182 -11.76 15.06 -6.59
C GLY A 182 -13.19 14.53 -6.54
N TYR A 183 -14.09 15.30 -5.92
CA TYR A 183 -15.48 14.95 -5.71
C TYR A 183 -16.38 16.08 -6.21
N LEU A 184 -17.35 15.72 -7.06
CA LEU A 184 -18.32 16.65 -7.64
C LEU A 184 -19.73 16.11 -7.41
N PRO A 185 -20.63 16.88 -6.77
CA PRO A 185 -22.03 16.50 -6.67
C PRO A 185 -22.65 16.46 -8.08
N ALA A 186 -23.30 15.35 -8.43
CA ALA A 186 -24.02 15.22 -9.70
C ALA A 186 -25.52 15.53 -9.52
N PHE A 187 -26.12 14.99 -8.45
CA PHE A 187 -27.53 15.18 -8.07
C PHE A 187 -27.65 15.31 -6.56
N SER A 188 -28.86 15.50 -6.04
CA SER A 188 -29.14 15.67 -4.61
C SER A 188 -28.68 14.51 -3.72
N ARG A 189 -28.55 13.29 -4.26
CA ARG A 189 -28.01 12.10 -3.57
C ARG A 189 -26.90 11.38 -4.35
N SER A 190 -26.23 12.07 -5.27
CA SER A 190 -25.17 11.45 -6.08
C SER A 190 -23.91 12.29 -6.15
N THR A 191 -22.78 11.60 -6.29
CA THR A 191 -21.45 12.19 -6.41
C THR A 191 -20.64 11.44 -7.46
N VAL A 192 -19.88 12.18 -8.26
CA VAL A 192 -18.82 11.62 -9.09
C VAL A 192 -17.48 11.85 -8.40
N LYS A 193 -16.66 10.81 -8.32
CA LYS A 193 -15.29 10.85 -7.85
C LYS A 193 -14.35 10.58 -9.03
N GLY A 194 -13.34 11.43 -9.17
CA GLY A 194 -12.14 11.16 -9.96
C GLY A 194 -10.94 11.01 -9.03
N SER A 195 -10.06 10.05 -9.27
CA SER A 195 -8.83 9.87 -8.50
C SER A 195 -7.67 9.54 -9.42
N ILE A 196 -6.51 10.12 -9.16
CA ILE A 196 -5.24 9.73 -9.76
C ILE A 196 -4.31 9.37 -8.61
N GLN A 197 -3.75 8.17 -8.65
CA GLN A 197 -2.77 7.68 -7.68
C GLN A 197 -1.58 7.08 -8.43
N GLY A 198 -0.36 7.32 -7.96
CA GLY A 198 0.82 6.71 -8.56
C GLY A 198 1.96 6.60 -7.58
N ALA A 199 2.86 5.66 -7.85
CA ALA A 199 4.11 5.52 -7.12
C ALA A 199 5.23 5.05 -8.03
N ALA A 200 6.47 5.41 -7.69
CA ALA A 200 7.67 5.05 -8.44
C ALA A 200 8.83 4.74 -7.49
N ILE A 201 9.58 3.69 -7.81
CA ILE A 201 10.91 3.41 -7.28
C ILE A 201 11.93 3.79 -8.35
N ILE A 202 12.76 4.78 -8.05
CA ILE A 202 13.83 5.22 -8.94
C ILE A 202 15.15 4.80 -8.30
N ALA A 203 15.87 3.89 -8.93
CA ALA A 203 17.08 3.28 -8.39
C ALA A 203 18.19 3.30 -9.44
N GLN A 204 19.44 3.42 -8.99
CA GLN A 204 20.62 3.23 -9.86
C GLN A 204 20.85 1.75 -10.16
N GLU A 205 20.57 0.89 -9.18
CA GLU A 205 20.70 -0.56 -9.27
C GLU A 205 19.34 -1.23 -9.47
N PRO A 206 19.30 -2.46 -10.01
CA PRO A 206 18.05 -3.18 -10.20
C PRO A 206 17.19 -3.25 -8.94
N VAL A 207 15.87 -3.14 -9.13
CA VAL A 207 14.87 -3.40 -8.08
C VAL A 207 14.59 -4.91 -8.07
N TYR A 208 14.55 -5.52 -6.89
CA TYR A 208 14.21 -6.94 -6.75
C TYR A 208 12.71 -7.14 -6.56
N PHE A 209 12.22 -8.36 -6.80
CA PHE A 209 10.80 -8.66 -6.79
C PHE A 209 10.12 -8.31 -5.44
N ASN A 210 10.80 -8.58 -4.32
CA ASN A 210 10.32 -8.27 -2.97
C ASN A 210 10.38 -6.78 -2.58
N GLU A 211 10.96 -5.91 -3.42
CA GLU A 211 10.92 -4.46 -3.22
C GLU A 211 9.71 -3.79 -3.89
N GLN A 212 9.11 -4.44 -4.89
CA GLN A 212 8.08 -3.86 -5.75
C GLN A 212 6.82 -3.44 -4.99
N PHE A 213 6.10 -2.47 -5.56
CA PHE A 213 4.74 -2.18 -5.16
C PHE A 213 3.82 -3.33 -5.55
N ARG A 214 2.77 -3.51 -4.76
CA ARG A 214 1.74 -4.52 -4.96
C ARG A 214 0.40 -3.83 -5.15
N LEU A 215 -0.30 -4.24 -6.19
CA LEU A 215 -1.61 -3.75 -6.63
C LEU A 215 -2.56 -4.93 -6.78
N GLY A 216 -3.84 -4.62 -6.95
CA GLY A 216 -4.94 -5.58 -6.89
C GLY A 216 -5.60 -5.54 -5.52
N GLY A 217 -6.84 -6.02 -5.44
CA GLY A 217 -7.65 -5.94 -4.23
C GLY A 217 -8.81 -4.98 -4.31
N ASN A 218 -9.31 -4.58 -3.14
CA ASN A 218 -10.55 -3.79 -3.00
C ASN A 218 -10.32 -2.25 -3.04
N HIS A 219 -9.08 -1.80 -2.91
CA HIS A 219 -8.72 -0.38 -2.80
C HIS A 219 -7.82 0.16 -3.92
N LEU A 220 -7.08 -0.72 -4.61
CA LEU A 220 -6.08 -0.34 -5.62
C LEU A 220 -6.14 -1.30 -6.81
N LEU A 221 -6.54 -0.79 -7.99
CA LEU A 221 -6.71 -1.58 -9.21
C LEU A 221 -7.67 -2.76 -8.98
N ARG A 222 -8.97 -2.47 -8.80
CA ARG A 222 -10.01 -3.48 -8.52
C ARG A 222 -10.24 -4.40 -9.72
N GLY A 223 -10.71 -5.62 -9.46
CA GLY A 223 -10.87 -6.66 -10.49
C GLY A 223 -9.70 -7.64 -10.59
N PHE A 224 -8.74 -7.54 -9.66
CA PHE A 224 -7.58 -8.42 -9.53
C PHE A 224 -7.46 -8.90 -8.10
N ASP A 225 -6.88 -10.09 -7.88
CA ASP A 225 -6.67 -10.62 -6.54
C ASP A 225 -5.76 -9.69 -5.71
N GLU A 226 -5.95 -9.68 -4.39
CA GLU A 226 -5.18 -8.86 -3.44
C GLU A 226 -3.67 -9.04 -3.65
N GLU A 227 -2.93 -7.93 -3.77
CA GLU A 227 -1.47 -7.91 -3.96
C GLU A 227 -0.93 -8.83 -5.08
N SER A 228 -1.71 -9.07 -6.15
CA SER A 228 -1.34 -9.99 -7.25
C SER A 228 -0.61 -9.32 -8.42
N VAL A 229 -0.65 -7.99 -8.50
CA VAL A 229 -0.04 -7.22 -9.59
C VAL A 229 1.16 -6.45 -9.05
N PHE A 230 2.35 -6.71 -9.61
CA PHE A 230 3.60 -6.10 -9.16
C PHE A 230 4.04 -4.99 -10.10
N ALA A 231 4.62 -3.94 -9.53
CA ALA A 231 5.15 -2.82 -10.30
C ALA A 231 6.30 -2.12 -9.56
N THR A 232 7.31 -1.69 -10.31
CA THR A 232 8.30 -0.70 -9.84
C THR A 232 7.77 0.73 -9.97
N THR A 233 6.93 0.96 -10.98
CA THR A 233 6.26 2.25 -11.22
C THR A 233 4.83 2.01 -11.66
N TYR A 234 3.88 2.78 -11.13
CA TYR A 234 2.52 2.75 -11.62
C TYR A 234 1.85 4.13 -11.55
N ALA A 235 0.87 4.32 -12.43
CA ALA A 235 -0.11 5.39 -12.37
C ALA A 235 -1.50 4.78 -12.60
N LEU A 236 -2.42 5.02 -11.67
CA LEU A 236 -3.78 4.52 -11.65
C LEU A 236 -4.74 5.70 -11.68
N ALA A 237 -5.64 5.71 -12.66
CA ALA A 237 -6.79 6.60 -12.72
C ALA A 237 -8.05 5.82 -12.34
N THR A 238 -8.85 6.38 -11.46
CA THR A 238 -10.13 5.82 -11.02
C THR A 238 -11.24 6.83 -11.27
N PHE A 239 -12.30 6.37 -11.91
CA PHE A 239 -13.58 7.06 -11.99
C PHE A 239 -14.62 6.27 -11.20
N GLU A 240 -15.41 6.93 -10.37
CA GLU A 240 -16.45 6.29 -9.56
C GLU A 240 -17.71 7.15 -9.48
N TYR A 241 -18.87 6.55 -9.77
CA TYR A 241 -20.17 7.18 -9.56
C TYR A 241 -20.81 6.60 -8.31
N ARG A 242 -21.22 7.46 -7.38
CA ARG A 242 -21.79 7.08 -6.08
C ARG A 242 -23.24 7.55 -5.96
N LEU A 243 -24.11 6.67 -5.52
CA LEU A 243 -25.48 6.95 -5.09
C LEU A 243 -25.56 6.79 -3.57
N LEU A 244 -25.74 7.89 -2.85
CA LEU A 244 -25.80 7.92 -1.40
C LEU A 244 -27.15 7.42 -0.91
N ILE A 245 -27.11 6.39 -0.05
CA ILE A 245 -28.28 5.78 0.59
C ILE A 245 -28.30 6.04 2.11
N GLY A 246 -27.23 6.59 2.66
CA GLY A 246 -27.09 7.04 4.05
C GLY A 246 -25.91 8.01 4.19
N GLN A 247 -25.58 8.39 5.42
CA GLN A 247 -24.46 9.30 5.68
C GLN A 247 -23.12 8.68 5.26
N ASN A 248 -22.84 7.46 5.72
CA ASN A 248 -21.65 6.70 5.33
C ASN A 248 -21.96 5.47 4.45
N SER A 249 -23.15 5.45 3.84
CA SER A 249 -23.62 4.34 3.01
C SER A 249 -23.90 4.80 1.57
N TYR A 250 -23.36 4.09 0.59
CA TYR A 250 -23.57 4.39 -0.82
C TYR A 250 -23.41 3.15 -1.71
N LEU A 251 -24.17 3.13 -2.80
CA LEU A 251 -23.93 2.24 -3.94
C LEU A 251 -22.95 2.93 -4.88
N TYR A 252 -22.10 2.16 -5.56
CA TYR A 252 -21.17 2.74 -6.53
C TYR A 252 -20.92 1.84 -7.73
N THR A 253 -20.56 2.47 -8.84
CA THR A 253 -19.93 1.84 -10.00
C THR A 253 -18.58 2.51 -10.23
N PHE A 254 -17.61 1.74 -10.73
CA PHE A 254 -16.27 2.27 -10.93
C PHE A 254 -15.61 1.76 -12.21
N LEU A 255 -14.60 2.52 -12.64
CA LEU A 255 -13.64 2.17 -13.67
C LEU A 255 -12.24 2.56 -13.15
N ASP A 256 -11.35 1.58 -13.09
CA ASP A 256 -9.94 1.70 -12.75
C ASP A 256 -9.12 1.45 -14.02
N TYR A 257 -8.19 2.34 -14.35
CA TYR A 257 -7.26 2.19 -15.47
C TYR A 257 -5.84 2.49 -14.99
N ALA A 258 -4.95 1.51 -15.10
CA ALA A 258 -3.56 1.66 -14.68
C ALA A 258 -2.60 1.59 -15.87
N TYR A 259 -1.51 2.34 -15.76
CA TYR A 259 -0.26 2.11 -16.45
C TYR A 259 0.74 1.60 -15.42
N LEU A 260 1.45 0.51 -15.72
CA LEU A 260 2.45 -0.05 -14.82
C LEU A 260 3.70 -0.50 -15.56
N GLU A 261 4.83 -0.37 -14.88
CA GLU A 261 6.12 -0.93 -15.27
C GLU A 261 6.59 -1.90 -14.19
N ASP A 262 7.03 -3.08 -14.61
CA ASP A 262 7.61 -4.13 -13.80
C ASP A 262 9.04 -4.36 -14.29
N LYS A 263 9.96 -3.53 -13.76
CA LYS A 263 11.39 -3.51 -14.12
C LYS A 263 12.24 -4.04 -12.96
N THR A 264 12.53 -5.33 -12.99
CA THR A 264 13.38 -6.02 -12.01
C THR A 264 14.66 -6.56 -12.66
N ASN A 265 15.50 -7.22 -11.88
CA ASN A 265 16.69 -7.91 -12.37
C ASN A 265 16.40 -9.07 -13.35
N VAL A 266 15.15 -9.55 -13.41
CA VAL A 266 14.75 -10.69 -14.27
C VAL A 266 13.60 -10.38 -15.22
N LYS A 267 13.03 -9.17 -15.14
CA LYS A 267 11.80 -8.81 -15.85
C LYS A 267 11.80 -7.34 -16.25
N ASP A 268 11.36 -7.04 -17.47
CA ASP A 268 11.09 -5.69 -17.93
C ASP A 268 9.81 -5.72 -18.78
N ILE A 269 8.69 -5.38 -18.14
CA ILE A 269 7.38 -5.39 -18.79
C ILE A 269 6.66 -4.08 -18.50
N THR A 270 6.01 -3.54 -19.53
CA THR A 270 5.02 -2.46 -19.42
C THR A 270 3.64 -3.03 -19.70
N ASP A 271 2.67 -2.68 -18.85
CA ASP A 271 1.30 -3.18 -18.94
C ASP A 271 0.30 -2.05 -18.66
N ARG A 272 -0.94 -2.24 -19.14
CA ARG A 272 -2.02 -1.24 -19.01
C ARG A 272 -3.33 -1.91 -18.57
N PRO A 273 -3.37 -2.52 -17.37
CA PRO A 273 -4.57 -3.22 -16.93
C PRO A 273 -5.68 -2.22 -16.60
N TYR A 274 -6.90 -2.68 -16.75
CA TYR A 274 -8.07 -1.95 -16.29
C TYR A 274 -9.05 -2.89 -15.62
N GLY A 275 -9.83 -2.36 -14.70
CA GLY A 275 -10.90 -3.08 -14.04
C GLY A 275 -12.12 -2.20 -13.83
N PHE A 276 -13.28 -2.83 -13.74
CA PHE A 276 -14.54 -2.14 -13.59
C PHE A 276 -15.50 -3.01 -12.81
N GLY A 277 -16.49 -2.38 -12.20
CA GLY A 277 -17.41 -3.11 -11.35
C GLY A 277 -18.41 -2.23 -10.64
N ALA A 278 -19.10 -2.84 -9.68
CA ALA A 278 -20.07 -2.19 -8.83
C ALA A 278 -19.98 -2.73 -7.41
N GLY A 279 -20.40 -1.93 -6.45
CA GLY A 279 -20.38 -2.31 -5.05
C GLY A 279 -21.27 -1.46 -4.17
N ILE A 280 -21.24 -1.78 -2.89
CA ILE A 280 -21.91 -1.08 -1.81
C ILE A 280 -20.92 -0.86 -0.68
N ILE A 281 -20.94 0.34 -0.11
CA ILE A 281 -20.43 0.61 1.24
C ILE A 281 -21.65 0.85 2.12
N PHE A 282 -21.70 0.20 3.29
CA PHE A 282 -22.76 0.41 4.26
C PHE A 282 -22.22 0.48 5.69
N GLU A 283 -22.81 1.37 6.46
CA GLU A 283 -22.51 1.58 7.86
C GLU A 283 -23.31 0.64 8.77
N THR A 284 -22.64 0.12 9.79
CA THR A 284 -23.21 -0.70 10.86
C THR A 284 -22.75 -0.16 12.21
N GLY A 285 -23.33 -0.66 13.31
CA GLY A 285 -22.93 -0.24 14.66
C GLY A 285 -21.47 -0.53 15.03
N VAL A 286 -20.75 -1.35 14.25
CA VAL A 286 -19.34 -1.70 14.50
C VAL A 286 -18.37 -1.12 13.47
N GLY A 287 -18.86 -0.46 12.41
CA GLY A 287 -18.01 0.14 11.36
C GLY A 287 -18.62 0.12 9.96
N LEU A 288 -17.80 0.44 8.96
CA LEU A 288 -18.14 0.43 7.54
C LEU A 288 -17.77 -0.90 6.91
N PHE A 289 -18.71 -1.49 6.18
CA PHE A 289 -18.51 -2.69 5.40
C PHE A 289 -18.61 -2.39 3.92
N GLY A 290 -17.70 -2.97 3.14
CA GLY A 290 -17.67 -2.86 1.69
C GLY A 290 -17.79 -4.22 1.02
N LEU A 291 -18.65 -4.29 0.01
CA LEU A 291 -18.75 -5.44 -0.88
C LEU A 291 -18.72 -4.94 -2.32
N SER A 292 -17.92 -5.56 -3.19
CA SER A 292 -17.94 -5.26 -4.62
C SER A 292 -17.72 -6.50 -5.47
N LEU A 293 -18.28 -6.42 -6.67
CA LEU A 293 -18.04 -7.34 -7.78
C LEU A 293 -17.27 -6.58 -8.85
N ALA A 294 -16.15 -7.16 -9.27
CA ALA A 294 -15.21 -6.52 -10.17
C ALA A 294 -14.70 -7.49 -11.24
N TYR A 295 -14.43 -6.94 -12.43
CA TYR A 295 -13.81 -7.64 -13.54
C TYR A 295 -12.55 -6.88 -13.95
N GLY A 296 -11.53 -7.59 -14.42
CA GLY A 296 -10.27 -7.01 -14.84
C GLY A 296 -9.78 -7.59 -16.16
N LYS A 297 -9.06 -6.78 -16.93
CA LYS A 297 -8.28 -7.22 -18.09
C LYS A 297 -6.81 -6.86 -17.86
N ARG A 298 -5.91 -7.79 -18.14
CA ARG A 298 -4.47 -7.57 -17.98
C ARG A 298 -3.67 -8.34 -19.02
N LEU A 299 -2.65 -7.69 -19.60
CA LEU A 299 -1.86 -8.26 -20.69
C LEU A 299 -2.78 -8.84 -21.79
N ASP A 300 -2.47 -10.04 -22.28
CA ASP A 300 -3.24 -10.77 -23.27
C ASP A 300 -4.40 -11.59 -22.67
N ASN A 301 -4.63 -11.52 -21.36
CA ASN A 301 -5.73 -12.22 -20.74
C ASN A 301 -7.04 -11.44 -20.94
N PRO A 302 -8.03 -11.99 -21.67
CA PRO A 302 -9.32 -11.36 -21.84
C PRO A 302 -10.08 -11.31 -20.51
N ILE A 303 -11.14 -10.50 -20.47
CA ILE A 303 -12.03 -10.44 -19.31
C ILE A 303 -12.77 -11.78 -19.20
N ASP A 304 -12.64 -12.43 -18.04
CA ASP A 304 -13.42 -13.62 -17.70
C ASP A 304 -14.69 -13.21 -16.94
N PHE A 305 -15.81 -13.14 -17.66
CA PHE A 305 -17.11 -12.81 -17.07
C PHE A 305 -17.68 -13.93 -16.18
N SER A 306 -17.14 -15.15 -16.27
CA SER A 306 -17.57 -16.29 -15.46
C SER A 306 -16.92 -16.31 -14.07
N ALA A 307 -15.83 -15.56 -13.88
CA ALA A 307 -15.05 -15.53 -12.65
C ALA A 307 -14.90 -14.09 -12.10
N PRO A 308 -16.00 -13.44 -11.67
CA PRO A 308 -15.91 -12.13 -11.04
C PRO A 308 -15.03 -12.17 -9.79
N LYS A 309 -14.26 -11.12 -9.57
CA LYS A 309 -13.57 -10.90 -8.30
C LYS A 309 -14.54 -10.31 -7.30
N VAL A 310 -14.74 -11.04 -6.21
CA VAL A 310 -15.52 -10.56 -5.06
C VAL A 310 -14.56 -9.98 -4.06
N HIS A 311 -14.74 -8.71 -3.74
CA HIS A 311 -13.93 -8.01 -2.75
C HIS A 311 -14.79 -7.68 -1.53
N PHE A 312 -14.26 -7.99 -0.35
CA PHE A 312 -14.80 -7.60 0.93
C PHE A 312 -13.83 -6.64 1.61
N GLY A 313 -14.36 -5.64 2.30
CA GLY A 313 -13.57 -4.69 3.08
C GLY A 313 -14.28 -4.31 4.37
N TYR A 314 -13.51 -4.04 5.40
CA TYR A 314 -14.01 -3.59 6.69
C TYR A 314 -13.14 -2.42 7.17
N VAL A 315 -13.79 -1.34 7.59
CA VAL A 315 -13.13 -0.22 8.27
C VAL A 315 -13.86 -0.02 9.59
N SER A 316 -13.18 -0.24 10.71
CA SER A 316 -13.76 0.05 12.01
C SER A 316 -13.89 1.57 12.19
N LEU A 317 -15.07 2.02 12.59
CA LEU A 317 -15.29 3.41 12.99
C LEU A 317 -15.45 3.41 14.51
N PHE A 318 -14.41 3.83 15.21
CA PHE A 318 -14.51 4.14 16.63
C PHE A 318 -14.88 5.62 16.76
N ASN A 319 -16.08 5.86 17.30
CA ASN A 319 -16.58 7.18 17.67
C ASN A 319 -16.27 7.49 19.14
#